data_AF-A0A935LSQ9-F1
#
_entry.id   AF-A0A935LSQ9-F1
#
_cell.length_a   1.000
_cell.length_b   1.000
_cell.length_c   1.000
_cell.angle_alpha   90.00
_cell.angle_beta   90.00
_cell.angle_gamma   90.00
#
_symmetry.space_group_name_H-M   'P 1'
#
loop_
_entity.id
_entity.type
_entity.pdbx_description
1 polymer ?
#
loop_
_entity_poly.entity_id
_entity_poly.type
_entity_poly.pdbx_seq_one_letter_code
_entity_poly.pdbx_strand_id
1 'polypeptide(L)' 'MCLNGRLISVNFNASDFPSGVYYYKIISGDFTETKKMMLLK' A
#
# COMPACT_ATOMS: atom_id res chain seq x y z
N MET A 1 -11.91 -6.84 -12.12
CA MET A 1 -13.17 -7.54 -12.45
C MET A 1 -13.66 -8.23 -11.19
N CYS A 2 -14.88 -7.93 -10.76
CA CYS A 2 -15.40 -8.33 -9.46
C CYS A 2 -15.98 -9.75 -9.49
N LEU A 3 -15.43 -10.64 -8.68
CA LEU A 3 -16.13 -11.78 -8.09
C LEU A 3 -15.89 -11.68 -6.58
N ASN A 4 -16.91 -11.24 -5.82
CA ASN A 4 -16.93 -11.18 -4.35
C ASN A 4 -15.99 -10.15 -3.68
N GLY A 5 -16.33 -8.85 -3.79
CA GLY A 5 -15.55 -7.75 -3.22
C GLY A 5 -15.41 -7.80 -1.70
N ARG A 6 -14.33 -8.43 -1.21
CA ARG A 6 -13.89 -8.37 0.18
C ARG A 6 -12.90 -7.20 0.35
N LEU A 7 -13.26 -6.23 1.18
CA LEU A 7 -12.36 -5.16 1.57
C LEU A 7 -11.27 -5.73 2.49
N ILE A 8 -10.01 -5.46 2.16
CA ILE A 8 -8.85 -5.89 2.95
C ILE A 8 -8.16 -4.64 3.49
N SER A 9 -8.02 -4.57 4.80
CA SER A 9 -7.25 -3.52 5.47
C SER A 9 -5.98 -4.13 6.02
N VAL A 10 -4.85 -3.47 5.78
CA VAL A 10 -3.54 -3.87 6.29
C VAL A 10 -3.00 -2.71 7.13
N ASN A 11 -2.46 -3.02 8.30
CA ASN A 11 -1.78 -2.03 9.13
C ASN A 11 -0.27 -2.08 8.84
N PHE A 12 0.30 -0.94 8.44
CA PHE A 12 1.72 -0.78 8.24
C PHE A 12 2.31 0.00 9.42
N ASN A 13 3.11 -0.68 10.25
CA ASN A 13 3.86 -0.02 11.32
C ASN A 13 5.16 0.58 10.75
N ALA A 14 5.21 1.90 10.69
CA ALA A 14 6.33 2.67 10.14
C ALA A 14 7.28 3.23 11.21
N SER A 15 7.16 2.84 12.48
CA SER A 15 7.89 3.48 13.61
C SER A 15 9.41 3.48 13.46
N ASP A 16 9.98 2.46 12.81
CA ASP A 16 11.43 2.32 12.62
C ASP A 16 11.94 2.88 11.29
N PHE A 17 11.06 3.48 10.47
CA PHE A 17 11.41 4.03 9.18
C PHE A 17 11.66 5.55 9.26
N PRO A 18 12.70 6.07 8.59
CA PRO A 18 12.96 7.51 8.55
C PRO A 18 11.87 8.24 7.75
N SER A 19 11.61 9.50 8.10
CA SER A 19 10.77 10.39 7.29
C SER A 19 11.27 10.42 5.84
N GLY A 20 10.36 10.33 4.88
CA GLY A 20 10.74 10.23 3.48
C GLY A 20 9.59 9.84 2.56
N VAL A 21 9.91 9.72 1.28
CA VAL A 21 8.96 9.29 0.26
C VAL A 21 9.18 7.81 -0.03
N TYR A 22 8.12 7.02 0.12
CA TYR A 22 8.10 5.59 -0.09
C TYR A 22 7.17 5.23 -1.24
N TYR A 23 7.66 4.43 -2.18
CA TYR A 23 6.84 3.89 -3.26
C TYR A 23 6.50 2.44 -2.97
N TYR A 24 5.25 2.05 -3.20
CA TYR A 24 4.79 0.67 -3.01
C TYR A 24 3.84 0.25 -4.14
N LYS A 25 3.73 -1.06 -4.34
CA LYS A 25 2.87 -1.65 -5.37
C LYS A 25 1.72 -2.42 -4.72
N ILE A 26 0.52 -2.24 -5.24
CA ILE A 26 -0.64 -3.08 -4.95
C ILE A 26 -0.76 -4.05 -6.12
N ILE A 27 -0.69 -5.35 -5.84
CA ILE A 27 -0.78 -6.42 -6.84
C ILE A 27 -1.96 -7.32 -6.46
N SER A 28 -2.91 -7.51 -7.38
CA SER A 28 -4.10 -8.36 -7.19
C SER A 28 -4.52 -9.01 -8.51
N GLY A 29 -4.07 -10.24 -8.76
CA GLY A 29 -4.25 -10.90 -10.06
C GLY A 29 -3.57 -10.09 -11.16
N ASP A 30 -4.31 -9.73 -12.21
CA ASP A 30 -3.81 -8.90 -13.32
C ASP A 30 -3.74 -7.40 -12.99
N PHE A 31 -4.21 -6.98 -11.81
CA PHE A 31 -4.15 -5.59 -11.39
C PHE A 31 -2.81 -5.28 -10.71
N THR A 32 -2.11 -4.27 -11.23
CA THR A 32 -0.91 -3.68 -10.59
C THR A 32 -1.04 -2.17 -10.56
N GLU A 33 -0.92 -1.58 -9.36
CA GLU A 33 -0.93 -0.13 -9.17
C GLU A 33 0.28 0.29 -8.32
N THR A 34 1.00 1.33 -8.74
CA THR A 34 2.09 1.91 -7.95
C THR A 34 1.59 3.17 -7.25
N LYS A 35 1.81 3.27 -5.95
CA LYS A 35 1.44 4.43 -5.12
C LYS A 35 2.66 5.01 -4.41
N LYS A 36 2.55 6.29 -4.08
CA LYS A 36 3.54 7.06 -3.33
C LYS A 36 2.96 7.42 -1.96
N MET A 37 3.71 7.16 -0.90
CA MET A 37 3.42 7.57 0.47
C MET A 37 4.51 8.52 0.95
N MET A 38 4.13 9.56 1.67
CA MET A 38 5.07 10.42 2.39
C MET A 38 4.97 10.06 3.87
N LEU A 39 6.06 9.55 4.44
CA LEU A 39 6.20 9.32 5.87
C LEU A 39 6.76 10.58 6.50
N LEU A 40 6.00 11.13 7.45
CA LEU A 40 6.40 12.26 8.29
C LEU A 40 6.44 11.77 9.73
N LYS A 41 7.46 12.17 10.47
CA LYS A 41 7.60 11.90 11.91
C LYS A 41 7.06 13.07 12.72
#